data_AF-A0A960PBM6-F1
#
_entry.id   AF-A0A960PBM6-F1
#
_cell.length_a   1.000
_cell.length_b   1.000
_cell.length_c   1.000
_cell.angle_alpha   90.00
_cell.angle_beta   90.00
_cell.angle_gamma   90.00
#
_symmetry.space_group_name_H-M   'P 1'
#
loop_
_entity.id
_entity.type
_entity.pdbx_description
1 polymer ?
#
loop_
_entity_poly.entity_id
_entity_poly.type
_entity_poly.pdbx_seq_one_letter_code
_entity_poly.pdbx_strand_id
1 'polypeptide(L)'
;MKALSARRPAGLVLALLALASFGAAPLPAQAAPARGLFLVASDNLGDPNFYQTVVLLLDYSEQGALGLIVNRPTAVSLAELFPKTAAVAARKQDRVYLGGPVEREQVRLLLRRRGPAEGFERVAGDLYSGGEIAALAELLASDNPPTAVRGYAGYAGWGPGQLDREIEQGAWLVLQSSADQVFDPQPEGLWRRLFDGAQMRFARAAPKAKISPALAAFE
;
A
#
# COMPACT_ATOMS: atom_id res chain seq x y z
N MET A 1 40.18 -74.62 16.24
CA MET A 1 39.42 -74.11 17.40
C MET A 1 38.98 -72.69 17.09
N LYS A 2 37.64 -72.45 17.05
CA LYS A 2 36.91 -71.16 17.05
C LYS A 2 37.23 -70.16 15.91
N ALA A 3 36.30 -69.40 15.33
CA ALA A 3 34.85 -69.40 15.20
C ALA A 3 34.53 -68.29 14.15
N LEU A 4 33.59 -68.58 13.26
CA LEU A 4 32.51 -67.72 12.72
C LEU A 4 32.60 -66.18 12.80
N SER A 5 32.23 -65.54 11.67
CA SER A 5 31.34 -64.36 11.55
C SER A 5 31.89 -63.35 10.52
N ALA A 6 31.15 -62.64 9.66
CA ALA A 6 29.82 -62.71 9.07
C ALA A 6 29.78 -61.53 8.06
N ARG A 7 28.93 -61.64 7.03
CA ARG A 7 28.68 -60.65 5.97
C ARG A 7 28.26 -59.26 6.50
N ARG A 8 28.56 -58.18 5.77
CA ARG A 8 27.62 -57.40 4.90
C ARG A 8 28.23 -56.11 4.30
N PRO A 9 27.69 -55.59 3.18
CA PRO A 9 28.26 -54.49 2.40
C PRO A 9 27.64 -53.10 2.70
N ALA A 10 28.29 -52.06 2.15
CA ALA A 10 27.79 -50.74 1.72
C ALA A 10 26.74 -50.00 2.59
N GLY A 11 27.12 -48.83 3.08
CA GLY A 11 26.20 -47.82 3.61
C GLY A 11 26.70 -46.41 3.27
N LEU A 12 26.35 -45.92 2.08
CA LEU A 12 26.46 -44.52 1.71
C LEU A 12 25.44 -43.74 2.56
N VAL A 13 25.90 -42.91 3.49
CA VAL A 13 25.02 -42.03 4.27
C VAL A 13 24.65 -40.83 3.39
N LEU A 14 23.53 -40.93 2.68
CA LEU A 14 22.90 -39.80 2.01
C LEU A 14 22.15 -38.99 3.08
N ALA A 15 22.73 -37.90 3.55
CA ALA A 15 22.03 -36.93 4.39
C ALA A 15 20.98 -36.19 3.53
N LEU A 16 19.73 -36.64 3.58
CA LEU A 16 18.59 -35.91 3.03
C LEU A 16 18.34 -34.68 3.91
N LEU A 17 18.85 -33.53 3.49
CA LEU A 17 18.36 -32.23 3.92
C LEU A 17 16.91 -32.11 3.44
N ALA A 18 15.96 -32.45 4.31
CA ALA A 18 14.58 -32.04 4.12
C ALA A 18 14.53 -30.52 4.24
N LEU A 19 14.58 -29.82 3.11
CA LEU A 19 14.08 -28.45 3.01
C LEU A 19 12.59 -28.53 3.35
N ALA A 20 12.27 -28.27 4.61
CA ALA A 20 10.91 -27.96 5.00
C ALA A 20 10.57 -26.63 4.32
N SER A 21 9.96 -26.72 3.14
CA SER A 21 9.27 -25.60 2.52
C SER A 21 8.19 -25.15 3.49
N PHE A 22 8.46 -24.12 4.28
CA PHE A 22 7.40 -23.34 4.92
C PHE A 22 6.63 -22.67 3.78
N GLY A 23 5.65 -23.39 3.23
CA GLY A 23 4.63 -22.76 2.42
C GLY A 23 4.01 -21.67 3.27
N ALA A 24 4.20 -20.42 2.87
CA ALA A 24 3.53 -19.30 3.52
C ALA A 24 2.04 -19.67 3.59
N ALA A 25 1.50 -19.78 4.80
CA ALA A 25 0.08 -19.97 4.97
C ALA A 25 -0.63 -18.86 4.16
N PRO A 26 -1.67 -19.17 3.37
CA PRO A 26 -2.35 -18.15 2.60
C PRO A 26 -2.79 -17.05 3.55
N LEU A 27 -2.32 -15.83 3.30
CA LEU A 27 -2.76 -14.66 4.05
C LEU A 27 -4.29 -14.62 3.97
N PRO A 28 -5.00 -14.39 5.08
CA PRO A 28 -6.45 -14.30 5.07
C PRO A 28 -6.90 -13.34 3.98
N ALA A 29 -7.93 -13.73 3.22
CA ALA A 29 -8.29 -13.14 1.95
C ALA A 29 -8.28 -11.61 2.02
N GLN A 30 -7.20 -11.03 1.51
CA GLN A 30 -7.02 -9.61 1.35
C GLN A 30 -8.01 -9.09 0.29
N ALA A 31 -8.37 -7.81 0.33
CA ALA A 31 -9.22 -7.23 -0.71
C ALA A 31 -8.54 -7.36 -2.08
N ALA A 32 -9.32 -7.60 -3.15
CA ALA A 32 -8.77 -7.48 -4.51
C ALA A 32 -8.40 -6.01 -4.79
N PRO A 33 -7.30 -5.74 -5.52
CA PRO A 33 -6.92 -4.37 -5.88
C PRO A 33 -8.02 -3.71 -6.71
N ALA A 34 -8.27 -2.43 -6.42
CA ALA A 34 -9.29 -1.62 -7.08
C ALA A 34 -9.02 -0.14 -6.80
N ARG A 35 -9.55 0.74 -7.67
CA ARG A 35 -9.58 2.18 -7.45
C ARG A 35 -10.15 2.50 -6.07
N GLY A 36 -9.45 3.37 -5.34
CA GLY A 36 -9.82 3.81 -4.00
C GLY A 36 -9.36 2.89 -2.86
N LEU A 37 -8.64 1.80 -3.13
CA LEU A 37 -8.01 1.00 -2.08
C LEU A 37 -6.60 1.49 -1.77
N PHE A 38 -6.11 1.12 -0.59
CA PHE A 38 -4.71 1.29 -0.24
C PHE A 38 -3.89 0.06 -0.60
N LEU A 39 -2.67 0.30 -1.06
CA LEU A 39 -1.55 -0.64 -1.02
C LEU A 39 -0.63 -0.23 0.12
N VAL A 40 -0.42 -1.11 1.08
CA VAL A 40 0.51 -0.91 2.19
C VAL A 40 1.73 -1.77 1.93
N ALA A 41 2.90 -1.14 1.79
CA ALA A 41 4.14 -1.85 1.53
C ALA A 41 4.40 -2.89 2.64
N SER A 42 4.75 -4.11 2.25
CA SER A 42 5.21 -5.12 3.20
C SER A 42 6.73 -5.06 3.36
N ASP A 43 7.26 -5.81 4.33
CA ASP A 43 8.70 -5.97 4.50
C ASP A 43 9.37 -6.75 3.34
N ASN A 44 8.58 -7.44 2.50
CA ASN A 44 9.08 -8.16 1.32
C ASN A 44 9.27 -7.24 0.10
N LEU A 45 8.77 -6.00 0.15
CA LEU A 45 8.92 -5.05 -0.95
C LEU A 45 10.36 -4.51 -0.98
N GLY A 46 11.14 -5.01 -1.95
CA GLY A 46 12.56 -4.65 -2.08
C GLY A 46 12.84 -3.29 -2.72
N ASP A 47 11.84 -2.59 -3.27
CA ASP A 47 12.06 -1.28 -3.88
C ASP A 47 12.18 -0.17 -2.81
N PRO A 48 13.34 0.50 -2.69
CA PRO A 48 13.54 1.55 -1.72
C PRO A 48 12.61 2.77 -1.92
N ASN A 49 12.12 3.01 -3.14
CA ASN A 49 11.15 4.07 -3.39
C ASN A 49 9.84 3.84 -2.65
N PHE A 50 9.54 2.60 -2.26
CA PHE A 50 8.27 2.25 -1.62
C PHE A 50 8.41 1.74 -0.18
N TYR A 51 9.62 1.82 0.40
CA TYR A 51 9.84 1.50 1.80
C TYR A 51 8.87 2.26 2.71
N GLN A 52 8.12 1.51 3.52
CA GLN A 52 7.11 1.99 4.46
C GLN A 52 6.09 2.96 3.83
N THR A 53 5.66 2.68 2.60
CA THR A 53 4.66 3.51 1.92
C THR A 53 3.24 2.99 2.07
N VAL A 54 2.30 3.94 2.04
CA VAL A 54 0.88 3.69 1.82
C VAL A 54 0.52 4.38 0.51
N VAL A 55 0.08 3.61 -0.48
CA VAL A 55 -0.30 4.11 -1.80
C VAL A 55 -1.82 4.05 -1.94
N LEU A 56 -2.47 5.17 -2.23
CA LEU A 56 -3.87 5.19 -2.67
C LEU A 56 -3.94 4.89 -4.16
N LEU A 57 -4.65 3.84 -4.55
CA LEU A 57 -4.94 3.56 -5.96
C LEU A 57 -5.94 4.58 -6.50
N LEU A 58 -5.51 5.35 -7.49
CA LEU A 58 -6.38 6.26 -8.24
C LEU A 58 -7.02 5.59 -9.44
N ASP A 59 -6.36 4.60 -10.02
CA ASP A 59 -6.88 3.78 -11.10
C ASP A 59 -6.30 2.36 -11.04
N TYR A 60 -7.08 1.40 -11.53
CA TYR A 60 -6.71 0.00 -11.63
C TYR A 60 -7.52 -0.66 -12.75
N SER A 61 -6.83 -1.15 -13.78
CA SER A 61 -7.41 -1.78 -14.96
C SER A 61 -6.45 -2.81 -15.58
N GLU A 62 -6.87 -3.46 -16.66
CA GLU A 62 -6.02 -4.38 -17.42
C GLU A 62 -4.81 -3.67 -18.05
N GLN A 63 -4.90 -2.36 -18.27
CA GLN A 63 -3.83 -1.53 -18.83
C GLN A 63 -2.75 -1.18 -17.79
N GLY A 64 -3.01 -1.41 -16.51
CA GLY A 64 -2.10 -1.14 -15.41
C GLY A 64 -2.79 -0.48 -14.22
N ALA A 65 -1.97 0.12 -13.36
CA ALA A 65 -2.46 0.82 -12.17
C ALA A 65 -1.74 2.14 -11.96
N LEU A 66 -2.43 3.08 -11.32
CA LEU A 66 -1.88 4.37 -10.94
C LEU A 66 -2.24 4.67 -9.49
N GLY A 67 -1.28 5.16 -8.71
CA GLY A 67 -1.51 5.52 -7.32
C GLY A 67 -0.65 6.67 -6.82
N LEU A 68 -0.98 7.15 -5.62
CA LEU A 68 -0.27 8.20 -4.91
C LEU A 68 0.19 7.71 -3.53
N ILE A 69 1.47 7.87 -3.22
CA ILE A 69 1.98 7.69 -1.85
C ILE A 69 1.39 8.79 -0.96
N VAL A 70 0.52 8.41 -0.01
CA VAL A 70 -0.22 9.37 0.85
C VAL A 70 0.49 9.74 2.13
N ASN A 71 1.59 9.06 2.46
CA ASN A 71 2.24 9.12 3.77
C ASN A 71 3.64 9.77 3.77
N ARG A 72 3.98 10.54 2.72
CA ARG A 72 5.27 11.24 2.58
C ARG A 72 5.09 12.74 2.37
N PRO A 73 4.76 13.50 3.43
CA PRO A 73 4.65 14.96 3.32
C PRO A 73 6.02 15.58 3.01
N THR A 74 5.97 16.77 2.41
CA THR A 74 7.14 17.64 2.26
C THR A 74 6.94 18.93 3.05
N ALA A 75 8.00 19.73 3.17
CA ALA A 75 7.88 21.07 3.76
C ALA A 75 7.11 22.07 2.86
N VAL A 76 6.98 21.77 1.57
CA VAL A 76 6.40 22.68 0.57
C VAL A 76 4.88 22.70 0.70
N SER A 77 4.30 23.91 0.73
CA SER A 77 2.85 24.13 0.66
C SER A 77 2.36 24.35 -0.77
N LEU A 78 1.07 24.12 -1.01
CA LEU A 78 0.43 24.49 -2.28
C LEU A 78 0.50 25.99 -2.55
N ALA A 79 0.46 26.81 -1.48
CA ALA A 79 0.60 28.25 -1.59
C ALA A 79 1.97 28.68 -2.14
N GLU A 80 3.05 27.96 -1.77
CA GLU A 80 4.40 28.20 -2.30
C GLU A 80 4.53 27.79 -3.77
N LEU A 81 3.88 26.70 -4.20
CA LEU A 81 3.90 26.26 -5.59
C LEU A 81 3.04 27.12 -6.53
N PHE A 82 1.91 27.63 -6.03
CA PHE A 82 0.93 28.36 -6.84
C PHE A 82 0.62 29.76 -6.26
N PRO A 83 1.63 30.63 -6.07
CA PRO A 83 1.45 31.91 -5.39
C PRO A 83 0.60 32.91 -6.18
N LYS A 84 0.44 32.70 -7.49
CA LYS A 84 -0.36 33.57 -8.38
C LYS A 84 -1.86 33.27 -8.34
N THR A 85 -2.26 32.15 -7.75
CA THR A 85 -3.67 31.74 -7.66
C THR A 85 -4.19 32.09 -6.28
N ALA A 86 -4.82 33.26 -6.12
CA ALA A 86 -5.16 33.84 -4.82
C ALA A 86 -5.88 32.88 -3.85
N ALA A 87 -6.87 32.12 -4.33
CA ALA A 87 -7.60 31.14 -3.53
C ALA A 87 -6.69 30.02 -2.98
N VAL A 88 -5.69 29.58 -3.75
CA VAL A 88 -4.71 28.56 -3.36
C VAL A 88 -3.60 29.17 -2.49
N ALA A 89 -3.15 30.39 -2.81
CA ALA A 89 -2.14 31.11 -2.03
C ALA A 89 -2.58 31.39 -0.59
N ALA A 90 -3.90 31.45 -0.33
CA ALA A 90 -4.47 31.56 1.01
C ALA A 90 -4.35 30.26 1.84
N ARG A 91 -4.07 29.11 1.22
CA ARG A 91 -4.09 27.77 1.81
C ARG A 91 -2.70 27.33 2.30
N LYS A 92 -2.13 28.08 3.24
CA LYS A 92 -0.74 27.86 3.73
C LYS A 92 -0.52 26.53 4.45
N GLN A 93 -1.59 25.91 4.94
CA GLN A 93 -1.56 24.64 5.63
C GLN A 93 -1.62 23.43 4.69
N ASP A 94 -2.08 23.60 3.45
CA ASP A 94 -2.24 22.49 2.51
C ASP A 94 -0.86 22.14 1.92
N ARG A 95 -0.39 20.92 2.21
CA ARG A 95 0.97 20.47 1.88
C ARG A 95 1.04 19.71 0.57
N VAL A 96 2.24 19.73 0.01
CA VAL A 96 2.65 18.88 -1.11
C VAL A 96 3.33 17.63 -0.55
N TYR A 97 3.00 16.49 -1.12
CA TYR A 97 3.51 15.17 -0.77
C TYR A 97 4.34 14.62 -1.93
N LEU A 98 5.26 13.70 -1.63
CA LEU A 98 5.89 12.89 -2.68
C LEU A 98 4.90 11.78 -3.06
N GLY A 99 4.29 11.89 -4.25
CA GLY A 99 3.27 10.95 -4.72
C GLY A 99 3.85 9.69 -5.36
N GLY A 100 5.08 9.75 -5.86
CA GLY A 100 5.79 8.58 -6.37
C GLY A 100 7.05 8.91 -7.17
N PRO A 101 7.68 7.90 -7.80
CA PRO A 101 8.92 8.08 -8.54
C PRO A 101 8.74 8.66 -9.94
N VAL A 102 7.54 8.60 -10.52
CA VAL A 102 7.27 9.00 -11.92
C VAL A 102 6.78 10.44 -11.99
N GLU A 103 7.27 11.22 -12.97
CA GLU A 103 6.84 12.61 -13.26
C GLU A 103 6.81 13.54 -12.04
N ARG A 104 7.90 13.56 -11.26
CA ARG A 104 7.98 14.32 -9.99
C ARG A 104 7.84 15.84 -10.16
N GLU A 105 8.05 16.34 -11.36
CA GLU A 105 7.83 17.72 -11.76
C GLU A 105 6.35 18.10 -11.92
N GLN A 106 5.47 17.11 -12.06
CA GLN A 106 4.03 17.32 -12.14
C GLN A 106 3.36 17.20 -10.78
N VAL A 107 2.41 18.09 -10.51
CA VAL A 107 1.62 18.08 -9.28
C VAL A 107 0.21 17.59 -9.59
N ARG A 108 -0.17 16.47 -8.96
CA ARG A 108 -1.55 15.99 -8.96
C ARG A 108 -2.25 16.44 -7.68
N LEU A 109 -3.51 16.85 -7.81
CA LEU A 109 -4.31 17.24 -6.65
C LEU A 109 -5.17 16.07 -6.17
N LEU A 110 -5.36 16.01 -4.86
CA LEU A 110 -6.33 15.16 -4.19
C LEU A 110 -7.12 16.02 -3.21
N LEU A 111 -8.43 15.94 -3.28
CA LEU A 111 -9.32 16.70 -2.41
C LEU A 111 -10.38 15.82 -1.76
N ARG A 112 -10.83 16.25 -0.60
CA ARG A 112 -12.01 15.69 0.09
C ARG A 112 -13.15 16.68 -0.03
N ARG A 113 -14.28 16.25 -0.59
CA ARG A 113 -15.45 17.11 -0.76
C ARG A 113 -16.73 16.28 -0.82
N ARG A 114 -17.79 16.80 -0.18
CA ARG A 114 -19.14 16.26 -0.33
C ARG A 114 -19.78 16.84 -1.59
N GLY A 115 -20.28 15.96 -2.45
CA GLY A 115 -20.90 16.34 -3.72
C GLY A 115 -19.91 16.46 -4.89
N PRO A 116 -20.41 16.71 -6.11
CA PRO A 116 -19.62 16.64 -7.34
C PRO A 116 -18.57 17.72 -7.43
N ALA A 117 -17.29 17.36 -7.59
CA ALA A 117 -16.19 18.30 -7.82
C ALA A 117 -15.90 18.43 -9.33
N GLU A 118 -16.41 19.48 -9.95
CA GLU A 118 -16.19 19.74 -11.37
C GLU A 118 -14.69 19.88 -11.70
N GLY A 119 -14.26 19.28 -12.81
CA GLY A 119 -12.85 19.20 -13.18
C GLY A 119 -12.04 18.13 -12.45
N PHE A 120 -12.64 17.39 -11.50
CA PHE A 120 -11.98 16.29 -10.78
C PHE A 120 -12.72 14.97 -10.95
N GLU A 121 -11.97 13.88 -10.94
CA GLU A 121 -12.56 12.55 -10.97
C GLU A 121 -12.75 11.98 -9.58
N ARG A 122 -13.88 11.33 -9.35
CA ARG A 122 -14.17 10.66 -8.08
C ARG A 122 -13.34 9.39 -7.94
N VAL A 123 -12.55 9.29 -6.87
CA VAL A 123 -11.75 8.10 -6.54
C VAL A 123 -12.56 7.11 -5.73
N ALA A 124 -13.01 7.51 -4.54
CA ALA A 124 -13.88 6.71 -3.66
C ALA A 124 -14.54 7.61 -2.62
N GLY A 125 -15.78 7.32 -2.22
CA GLY A 125 -16.45 8.10 -1.19
C GLY A 125 -16.54 9.60 -1.51
N ASP A 126 -15.92 10.43 -0.69
CA ASP A 126 -15.80 11.89 -0.85
C ASP A 126 -14.41 12.32 -1.35
N LEU A 127 -13.62 11.38 -1.90
CA LEU A 127 -12.29 11.62 -2.45
C LEU A 127 -12.35 11.86 -3.95
N TYR A 128 -11.65 12.90 -4.39
CA TYR A 128 -11.52 13.27 -5.80
C TYR A 128 -10.06 13.58 -6.14
N SER A 129 -9.61 13.19 -7.34
CA SER A 129 -8.25 13.44 -7.81
C SER A 129 -8.22 13.94 -9.25
N GLY A 130 -7.11 14.58 -9.61
CA GLY A 130 -6.88 15.18 -10.92
C GLY A 130 -7.10 16.69 -10.85
N GLY A 131 -7.68 17.25 -11.90
CA GLY A 131 -8.01 18.67 -11.98
C GLY A 131 -6.81 19.59 -12.11
N GLU A 132 -7.02 20.67 -12.83
CA GLU A 132 -6.07 21.77 -12.93
C GLU A 132 -6.18 22.69 -11.71
N ILE A 133 -5.13 23.48 -11.47
CA ILE A 133 -5.12 24.46 -10.38
C ILE A 133 -6.24 25.49 -10.52
N ALA A 134 -6.66 25.80 -11.75
CA ALA A 134 -7.81 26.66 -12.00
C ALA A 134 -9.12 26.06 -11.46
N ALA A 135 -9.38 24.77 -11.71
CA ALA A 135 -10.56 24.09 -11.20
C ALA A 135 -10.55 24.01 -9.66
N LEU A 136 -9.38 23.80 -9.05
CA LEU A 136 -9.25 23.88 -7.60
C LEU A 136 -9.61 25.27 -7.07
N ALA A 137 -9.14 26.33 -7.73
CA ALA A 137 -9.41 27.70 -7.31
C ALA A 137 -10.92 28.03 -7.33
N GLU A 138 -11.62 27.57 -8.36
CA GLU A 138 -13.08 27.71 -8.47
C GLU A 138 -13.80 26.94 -7.34
N LEU A 139 -13.40 25.70 -7.07
CA LEU A 139 -13.97 24.93 -5.96
C LEU A 139 -13.73 25.58 -4.60
N LEU A 140 -12.53 26.12 -4.36
CA LEU A 140 -12.18 26.82 -3.13
C LEU A 140 -12.98 28.11 -2.93
N ALA A 141 -13.42 28.76 -4.01
CA ALA A 141 -14.24 29.97 -3.98
C ALA A 141 -15.76 29.69 -3.93
N SER A 142 -16.18 28.43 -4.06
CA SER A 142 -17.60 28.05 -4.04
C SER A 142 -18.20 28.05 -2.63
N ASP A 143 -19.54 28.04 -2.54
CA ASP A 143 -20.28 27.96 -1.27
C ASP A 143 -20.03 26.66 -0.47
N ASN A 144 -19.53 25.62 -1.15
CA ASN A 144 -19.20 24.34 -0.56
C ASN A 144 -17.78 23.95 -1.00
N PRO A 145 -16.72 24.56 -0.41
CA PRO A 145 -15.35 24.26 -0.77
C PRO A 145 -14.92 22.88 -0.27
N PRO A 146 -13.85 22.28 -0.85
CA PRO A 146 -13.26 21.07 -0.31
C PRO A 146 -12.88 21.21 1.16
N THR A 147 -13.14 20.18 1.97
CA THR A 147 -12.78 20.17 3.40
C THR A 147 -11.30 19.91 3.64
N ALA A 148 -10.64 19.25 2.68
CA ALA A 148 -9.20 19.04 2.69
C ALA A 148 -8.65 18.98 1.27
N VAL A 149 -7.41 19.44 1.07
CA VAL A 149 -6.69 19.42 -0.20
C VAL A 149 -5.23 19.05 0.05
N ARG A 150 -4.65 18.21 -0.81
CA ARG A 150 -3.22 17.89 -0.84
C ARG A 150 -2.72 17.92 -2.28
N GLY A 151 -1.51 18.41 -2.48
CA GLY A 151 -0.77 18.26 -3.73
C GLY A 151 0.16 17.05 -3.66
N TYR A 152 0.43 16.42 -4.80
CA TYR A 152 1.32 15.27 -4.91
C TYR A 152 2.28 15.46 -6.08
N ALA A 153 3.57 15.56 -5.78
CA ALA A 153 4.64 15.59 -6.76
C ALA A 153 4.90 14.16 -7.26
N GLY A 154 4.58 13.91 -8.53
CA GLY A 154 4.67 12.61 -9.17
C GLY A 154 3.65 11.57 -8.69
N TYR A 155 3.77 10.36 -9.23
CA TYR A 155 2.87 9.23 -8.94
C TYR A 155 3.60 7.89 -9.00
N ALA A 156 2.93 6.86 -8.50
CA ALA A 156 3.34 5.46 -8.62
C ALA A 156 2.56 4.80 -9.75
N GLY A 157 3.26 4.18 -10.69
CA GLY A 157 2.65 3.53 -11.86
C GLY A 157 3.07 2.07 -11.95
N TRP A 158 2.13 1.23 -12.35
CA TRP A 158 2.35 -0.18 -12.62
C TRP A 158 1.93 -0.48 -14.05
N GLY A 159 2.78 -1.22 -14.78
CA GLY A 159 2.41 -1.75 -16.09
C GLY A 159 1.35 -2.86 -16.00
N PRO A 160 0.82 -3.33 -17.15
CA PRO A 160 -0.17 -4.41 -17.22
C PRO A 160 0.22 -5.64 -16.38
N GLY A 161 -0.67 -6.01 -15.45
CA GLY A 161 -0.53 -7.16 -14.54
C GLY A 161 0.66 -7.10 -13.57
N GLN A 162 1.40 -6.00 -13.52
CA GLN A 162 2.56 -5.89 -12.62
C GLN A 162 2.13 -5.85 -11.16
N LEU A 163 1.11 -5.04 -10.84
CA LEU A 163 0.60 -4.92 -9.47
C LEU A 163 0.08 -6.26 -8.95
N ASP A 164 -0.64 -7.02 -9.78
CA ASP A 164 -1.11 -8.37 -9.42
C ASP A 164 0.04 -9.28 -9.00
N ARG A 165 1.10 -9.36 -9.81
CA ARG A 165 2.28 -10.17 -9.50
C ARG A 165 2.96 -9.73 -8.20
N GLU A 166 3.06 -8.42 -7.96
CA GLU A 166 3.64 -7.89 -6.73
C GLU A 166 2.78 -8.24 -5.50
N ILE A 167 1.45 -8.21 -5.63
CA ILE A 167 0.52 -8.65 -4.58
C ILE A 167 0.65 -10.16 -4.33
N GLU A 168 0.69 -10.98 -5.38
CA GLU A 168 0.89 -12.44 -5.28
C GLU A 168 2.21 -12.81 -4.60
N GLN A 169 3.26 -12.02 -4.82
CA GLN A 169 4.56 -12.15 -4.16
C GLN A 169 4.56 -11.62 -2.70
N GLY A 170 3.44 -11.07 -2.24
CA GLY A 170 3.27 -10.53 -0.90
C GLY A 170 4.01 -9.21 -0.69
N ALA A 171 4.35 -8.47 -1.75
CA ALA A 171 5.01 -7.17 -1.66
C ALA A 171 4.06 -6.06 -1.19
N TRP A 172 2.76 -6.22 -1.43
CA TRP A 172 1.72 -5.27 -1.03
C TRP A 172 0.64 -5.92 -0.20
N LEU A 173 0.15 -5.17 0.78
CA LEU A 173 -1.11 -5.44 1.45
C LEU A 173 -2.20 -4.49 0.93
N VAL A 174 -3.20 -5.02 0.22
CA VAL A 174 -4.40 -4.30 -0.21
C VAL A 174 -5.40 -4.11 0.95
N LEU A 175 -5.69 -2.88 1.33
CA LEU A 175 -6.63 -2.56 2.40
C LEU A 175 -7.71 -1.59 1.93
N GLN A 176 -8.88 -1.63 2.56
CA GLN A 176 -9.89 -0.58 2.42
C GLN A 176 -9.30 0.76 2.87
N SER A 177 -9.52 1.81 2.07
CA SER A 177 -9.16 3.17 2.45
C SER A 177 -10.36 3.91 3.03
N SER A 178 -10.07 5.00 3.74
CA SER A 178 -11.07 5.99 4.14
C SER A 178 -10.48 7.38 3.96
N ALA A 179 -11.33 8.38 3.74
CA ALA A 179 -10.85 9.75 3.58
C ALA A 179 -10.12 10.28 4.82
N ASP A 180 -10.49 9.82 6.02
CA ASP A 180 -9.81 10.18 7.26
C ASP A 180 -8.37 9.64 7.30
N GLN A 181 -8.14 8.45 6.75
CA GLN A 181 -6.78 7.88 6.62
C GLN A 181 -6.00 8.51 5.46
N VAL A 182 -6.66 8.84 4.36
CA VAL A 182 -6.01 9.53 3.23
C VAL A 182 -5.53 10.92 3.65
N PHE A 183 -6.33 11.63 4.46
CA PHE A 183 -6.01 12.95 5.00
C PHE A 183 -5.53 12.90 6.46
N ASP A 184 -4.91 11.78 6.86
CA ASP A 184 -4.44 11.57 8.23
C ASP A 184 -3.49 12.70 8.68
N PRO A 185 -3.71 13.30 9.86
CA PRO A 185 -2.88 14.41 10.37
C PRO A 185 -1.46 13.98 10.78
N GLN A 186 -1.21 12.68 10.93
CA GLN A 186 0.08 12.07 11.22
C GLN A 186 0.44 11.06 10.12
N PRO A 187 0.65 11.53 8.88
CA PRO A 187 0.83 10.68 7.72
C PRO A 187 2.05 9.75 7.85
N GLU A 188 3.17 10.21 8.41
CA GLU A 188 4.41 9.43 8.54
C GLU A 188 4.22 8.15 9.38
N GLY A 189 3.30 8.19 10.35
CA GLY A 189 2.94 7.03 11.18
C GLY A 189 1.86 6.12 10.58
N LEU A 190 1.23 6.53 9.48
CA LEU A 190 0.09 5.82 8.88
C LEU A 190 0.45 4.39 8.47
N TRP A 191 1.61 4.21 7.83
CA TRP A 191 2.09 2.90 7.40
C TRP A 191 2.14 1.91 8.56
N ARG A 192 2.80 2.28 9.68
CA ARG A 192 2.93 1.43 10.86
C ARG A 192 1.55 1.03 11.40
N ARG A 193 0.65 2.00 11.56
CA ARG A 193 -0.72 1.74 12.07
C ARG A 193 -1.50 0.77 11.18
N LEU A 194 -1.40 0.92 9.86
CA LEU A 194 -2.10 0.05 8.91
C LEU A 194 -1.47 -1.35 8.83
N PHE A 195 -0.13 -1.41 8.76
CA PHE A 195 0.61 -2.66 8.66
C PHE A 195 0.41 -3.52 9.91
N ASP A 196 0.62 -2.96 11.11
CA ASP A 196 0.42 -3.67 12.38
C ASP A 196 -1.06 -4.11 12.54
N GLY A 197 -1.99 -3.24 12.15
CA GLY A 197 -3.42 -3.55 12.15
C GLY A 197 -3.80 -4.70 11.22
N ALA A 198 -3.17 -4.78 10.05
CA ALA A 198 -3.35 -5.89 9.11
C ALA A 198 -2.78 -7.20 9.65
N GLN A 199 -1.55 -7.18 10.20
CA GLN A 199 -0.91 -8.34 10.82
C GLN A 199 -1.77 -8.93 11.95
N MET A 200 -2.31 -8.09 12.81
CA MET A 200 -3.19 -8.52 13.91
C MET A 200 -4.50 -9.15 13.40
N ARG A 201 -5.08 -8.61 12.34
CA ARG A 201 -6.26 -9.22 11.68
C ARG A 201 -5.91 -10.58 11.09
N PHE A 202 -4.75 -10.68 10.44
CA PHE A 202 -4.34 -11.92 9.81
C PHE A 202 -4.02 -13.02 10.82
N ALA A 203 -3.31 -12.68 11.90
CA ALA A 203 -3.03 -13.60 12.99
C ALA A 203 -4.30 -14.14 13.66
N ARG A 204 -5.36 -13.32 13.76
CA ARG A 204 -6.66 -13.75 14.31
C ARG A 204 -7.46 -14.66 13.38
N ALA A 205 -7.31 -14.49 12.06
CA ALA A 205 -8.03 -15.27 11.07
C ALA A 205 -7.33 -16.58 10.69
N ALA A 206 -6.05 -16.75 11.06
CA ALA A 206 -5.34 -18.00 10.85
C ALA A 206 -6.00 -19.16 11.62
N PRO A 207 -6.23 -20.32 10.98
CA PRO A 207 -6.79 -21.47 11.65
C PRO A 207 -5.88 -21.91 12.79
N LYS A 208 -6.44 -22.14 13.99
CA LYS A 208 -5.69 -22.73 15.10
C LYS A 208 -5.15 -24.08 14.64
N ALA A 209 -3.82 -24.21 14.55
CA ALA A 209 -3.19 -25.48 14.27
C ALA A 209 -3.64 -26.50 15.33
N LYS A 210 -4.33 -27.57 14.91
CA LYS A 210 -4.54 -28.73 15.78
C LYS A 210 -3.16 -29.35 15.97
N ILE A 211 -2.58 -29.17 17.16
CA ILE A 211 -1.39 -29.93 17.55
C ILE A 211 -1.82 -31.39 17.53
N SER A 212 -1.29 -32.15 16.58
CA SER A 212 -1.58 -33.58 16.48
C SER A 212 -0.99 -34.26 17.73
N PRO A 213 -1.73 -35.13 18.45
CA PRO A 213 -1.24 -35.78 19.66
C PRO A 213 -0.05 -36.73 19.44
N ALA A 214 0.45 -36.89 18.22
CA ALA A 214 1.53 -37.80 17.84
C ALA A 214 2.92 -37.45 18.43
N LEU A 215 3.05 -36.35 19.17
CA LEU A 215 4.26 -35.98 19.93
C LEU A 215 4.16 -36.25 21.43
N ALA A 216 3.04 -36.79 21.93
CA ALA A 216 2.85 -37.12 23.34
C ALA A 216 3.14 -38.60 23.69
N ALA A 217 3.72 -39.39 22.76
CA ALA A 217 3.95 -40.83 22.95
C ALA A 217 5.44 -41.25 22.94
N PHE A 218 6.35 -40.32 23.26
CA PHE A 218 7.73 -40.63 23.60
C PHE A 218 7.99 -40.26 25.07
N GLU A 219 7.28 -40.91 25.99
CA GLU A 219 7.74 -41.21 27.36
C GLU A 219 7.31 -42.63 27.75
#